data_AF-A0AA43JCT0-F1
#
_entry.id   AF-A0AA43JCT0-F1
#
_cell.length_a   1.000
_cell.length_b   1.000
_cell.length_c   1.000
_cell.angle_alpha   90.00
_cell.angle_beta   90.00
_cell.angle_gamma   90.00
#
_symmetry.space_group_name_H-M   'P 1'
#
loop_
_entity.id
_entity.type
_entity.pdbx_description
1 polymer ?
#
loop_
_entity_poly.entity_id
_entity_poly.type
_entity_poly.pdbx_seq_one_letter_code
_entity_poly.pdbx_strand_id
1 'polypeptide(L)'
;MIKKTRSAVLADKRSFLTPSSPPLDNHMDEIAEASEEILGLVAILKTLSSTDATRDEYEGRLYGALTHLDHHVKPAIKEWDRVVDRMPED
;
A
#
# COMPACT_ATOMS: atom_id res chain seq x y z
N MET A 1 -8.30 -35.61 48.72
CA MET A 1 -8.49 -34.30 48.05
C MET A 1 -7.22 -34.00 47.26
N ILE A 2 -7.29 -34.14 45.93
CA ILE A 2 -6.12 -34.27 45.05
C ILE A 2 -5.68 -32.91 44.50
N LYS A 3 -4.37 -32.64 44.72
CA LYS A 3 -3.37 -31.80 44.05
C LYS A 3 -3.79 -30.62 43.16
N LYS A 4 -3.23 -29.44 43.52
CA LYS A 4 -2.94 -28.28 42.67
C LYS A 4 -2.49 -28.69 41.26
N THR A 5 -3.14 -28.13 40.25
CA THR A 5 -2.56 -28.00 38.91
C THR A 5 -2.55 -26.53 38.55
N ARG A 6 -1.37 -25.91 38.70
CA ARG A 6 -1.00 -24.73 37.92
C ARG A 6 -1.07 -25.17 36.46
N SER A 7 -2.10 -24.75 35.73
CA SER A 7 -2.07 -24.75 34.27
C SER A 7 -1.35 -23.47 33.87
N ALA A 8 -0.03 -23.55 33.72
CA ALA A 8 0.61 -23.71 32.42
C ALA A 8 0.47 -22.40 31.62
N VAL A 9 1.56 -21.64 31.70
CA VAL A 9 1.98 -20.60 30.76
C VAL A 9 1.61 -21.03 29.35
N LEU A 10 0.50 -20.53 28.83
CA LEU A 10 0.18 -20.67 27.41
C LEU A 10 0.85 -19.51 26.71
N ALA A 11 2.08 -19.81 26.29
CA ALA A 11 2.77 -19.29 25.13
C ALA A 11 2.34 -17.88 24.74
N ASP A 12 3.18 -16.94 25.15
CA ASP A 12 3.51 -15.72 24.44
C ASP A 12 3.40 -15.97 22.92
N LYS A 13 2.21 -15.74 22.37
CA LYS A 13 2.02 -15.73 20.95
C LYS A 13 2.82 -14.50 20.55
N ARG A 14 3.97 -14.72 19.92
CA ARG A 14 4.52 -13.81 18.91
C ARG A 14 3.43 -13.64 17.87
N SER A 15 2.44 -12.83 18.21
CA SER A 15 1.59 -12.12 17.29
C SER A 15 2.59 -11.39 16.45
N PHE A 16 2.91 -11.92 15.28
CA PHE A 16 3.50 -11.12 14.23
C PHE A 16 2.50 -10.00 14.03
N LEU A 17 2.74 -8.87 14.71
CA LEU A 17 1.96 -7.67 14.55
C LEU A 17 2.26 -7.23 13.13
N THR A 18 1.43 -7.66 12.19
CA THR A 18 1.48 -7.16 10.83
C THR A 18 1.10 -5.69 10.93
N PRO A 19 1.99 -4.75 10.57
CA PRO A 19 1.67 -3.33 10.59
C PRO A 19 0.71 -3.02 9.45
N SER A 20 -0.56 -3.33 9.67
CA SER A 20 -1.64 -3.21 8.71
C SER A 20 -2.86 -2.62 9.40
N SER A 21 -3.65 -1.90 8.61
CA SER A 21 -4.97 -1.44 8.97
C SER A 21 -5.80 -1.32 7.70
N PRO A 22 -7.14 -1.45 7.74
CA PRO A 22 -7.95 -1.35 6.53
C PRO A 22 -7.71 -0.06 5.70
N PRO A 23 -7.53 1.13 6.31
CA PRO A 23 -7.17 2.33 5.54
C PRO A 23 -5.80 2.24 4.86
N LEU A 24 -4.81 1.66 5.55
CA LEU A 24 -3.46 1.48 5.02
C LEU A 24 -3.46 0.47 3.86
N ASP A 25 -4.15 -0.66 4.04
CA ASP A 25 -4.27 -1.70 3.02
C ASP A 25 -4.93 -1.13 1.76
N ASN A 26 -6.02 -0.38 1.91
CA ASN A 26 -6.68 0.29 0.79
C ASN A 26 -5.73 1.25 0.06
N HIS A 27 -4.93 2.04 0.78
CA HIS A 27 -3.96 2.92 0.13
C HIS A 27 -2.84 2.14 -0.58
N MET A 28 -2.42 1.00 -0.04
CA MET A 28 -1.42 0.15 -0.69
C MET A 28 -1.96 -0.49 -1.97
N ASP A 29 -3.20 -0.96 -1.96
CA ASP A 29 -3.87 -1.51 -3.15
C ASP A 29 -3.98 -0.45 -4.26
N GLU A 30 -4.44 0.76 -3.93
CA GLU A 30 -4.55 1.88 -4.87
C GLU A 30 -3.18 2.33 -5.41
N ILE A 31 -2.14 2.33 -4.58
CA ILE A 31 -0.76 2.64 -5.00
C ILE A 31 -0.25 1.58 -5.99
N ALA A 32 -0.53 0.30 -5.73
CA ALA A 32 -0.13 -0.79 -6.61
C ALA A 32 -0.82 -0.68 -7.97
N GLU A 33 -2.14 -0.47 -7.99
CA GLU A 33 -2.92 -0.30 -9.22
C GLU A 33 -2.43 0.92 -10.02
N ALA A 34 -2.27 2.08 -9.37
CA ALA A 34 -1.77 3.29 -10.03
C ALA A 34 -0.36 3.09 -10.60
N SER A 35 0.51 2.37 -9.89
CA SER A 35 1.87 2.09 -10.35
C SER A 35 1.88 1.20 -11.58
N GLU A 36 1.04 0.17 -11.63
CA GLU A 36 0.88 -0.69 -12.80
C GLU A 36 0.35 0.09 -14.01
N GLU A 37 -0.67 0.94 -13.81
CA GLU A 37 -1.19 1.80 -14.89
C GLU A 37 -0.11 2.74 -15.43
N ILE A 38 0.64 3.43 -14.55
CA ILE A 38 1.73 4.32 -14.93
C ILE A 38 2.77 3.57 -15.78
N LEU A 39 3.19 2.37 -15.35
CA LEU A 39 4.16 1.57 -16.09
C LEU A 39 3.64 1.19 -17.48
N GLY A 40 2.36 0.81 -17.59
CA GLY A 40 1.71 0.51 -18.86
C GLY A 40 1.66 1.72 -19.79
N LEU A 41 1.23 2.88 -19.29
CA LEU A 41 1.14 4.13 -20.06
C LEU A 41 2.52 4.61 -20.53
N VAL A 42 3.53 4.54 -19.67
CA VAL A 42 4.91 4.88 -20.04
C VAL A 42 5.44 3.94 -21.12
N ALA A 43 5.13 2.64 -21.05
CA ALA A 43 5.52 1.69 -22.08
C ALA A 43 4.89 2.03 -23.44
N ILE A 44 3.59 2.39 -23.46
CA ILE A 44 2.89 2.84 -24.67
C ILE A 44 3.51 4.14 -25.20
N LEU A 45 3.67 5.17 -24.37
CA LEU A 45 4.20 6.47 -24.79
C LEU A 45 5.61 6.41 -25.39
N LYS A 46 6.42 5.41 -24.97
CA LYS A 46 7.74 5.15 -25.52
C LYS A 46 7.72 4.55 -26.93
N THR A 47 6.62 3.93 -27.36
CA THR A 47 6.48 3.39 -28.72
C THR A 47 5.87 4.40 -29.70
N LEU A 48 5.16 5.41 -29.19
CA LEU A 48 4.53 6.44 -30.00
C LEU A 48 5.52 7.50 -30.47
N SER A 49 5.39 7.92 -31.72
CA SER A 49 6.11 9.10 -32.25
C SER A 49 5.62 10.38 -31.58
N SER A 50 6.43 11.44 -31.59
CA SER A 50 6.06 12.75 -31.04
C SER A 50 4.91 13.43 -31.79
N THR A 51 4.60 12.97 -33.01
CA THR A 51 3.50 13.50 -33.85
C THR A 51 2.30 12.55 -33.89
N ASP A 52 2.29 11.50 -33.08
CA ASP A 52 1.18 10.56 -33.03
C ASP A 52 -0.08 11.26 -32.48
N ALA A 53 -1.19 11.14 -33.22
CA ALA A 53 -2.44 11.82 -32.88
C ALA A 53 -3.06 11.34 -31.55
N THR A 54 -2.69 10.14 -31.07
CA THR A 54 -3.19 9.57 -29.80
C THR A 54 -2.28 9.86 -28.62
N ARG A 55 -1.11 10.47 -28.84
CA ARG A 55 -0.11 10.72 -27.80
C ARG A 55 -0.66 11.59 -26.66
N ASP A 56 -1.37 12.67 -26.99
CA ASP A 56 -1.95 13.61 -26.03
C ASP A 56 -2.92 12.92 -25.06
N GLU A 57 -3.72 11.97 -25.57
CA GLU A 57 -4.62 11.17 -24.74
C GLU A 57 -3.85 10.34 -23.70
N TYR A 58 -2.80 9.63 -24.13
CA TYR A 58 -1.99 8.82 -23.23
C TYR A 58 -1.18 9.67 -22.24
N GLU A 59 -0.73 10.85 -22.64
CA GLU A 59 -0.07 11.81 -21.74
C GLU A 59 -1.05 12.35 -20.69
N GLY A 60 -2.28 12.68 -21.08
CA GLY A 60 -3.34 13.08 -20.16
C GLY A 60 -3.72 11.97 -19.17
N ARG A 61 -3.80 10.72 -19.64
CA ARG A 61 -4.01 9.55 -18.78
C ARG A 61 -2.86 9.34 -17.80
N LEU A 62 -1.61 9.49 -18.26
CA LEU A 62 -0.43 9.36 -17.40
C LEU A 62 -0.44 10.44 -16.30
N TYR A 63 -0.80 11.67 -16.66
CA TYR A 63 -0.96 12.76 -15.70
C TYR A 63 -2.03 12.43 -14.64
N GLY A 64 -3.17 11.89 -15.08
CA GLY A 64 -4.24 11.42 -14.19
C GLY A 64 -3.75 10.34 -13.21
N ALA A 65 -3.10 9.30 -13.71
CA ALA A 65 -2.58 8.20 -12.88
C ALA A 65 -1.50 8.67 -11.88
N LEU A 66 -0.61 9.58 -12.28
CA LEU A 66 0.37 10.20 -11.39
C LEU A 66 -0.29 11.02 -10.28
N THR A 67 -1.36 11.74 -10.61
CA THR A 67 -2.13 12.52 -9.63
C THR A 67 -2.86 11.60 -8.66
N HIS A 68 -3.45 10.51 -9.15
CA HIS A 68 -4.07 9.46 -8.32
C HIS A 68 -3.07 8.84 -7.34
N LEU A 69 -1.86 8.52 -7.81
CA LEU A 69 -0.78 8.03 -6.97
C LEU A 69 -0.42 9.02 -5.85
N ASP A 70 -0.26 10.33 -6.14
CA ASP A 70 0.03 11.35 -5.11
C ASP A 70 -1.05 11.42 -4.04
N HIS A 71 -2.32 11.24 -4.42
CA HIS A 71 -3.45 11.23 -3.48
C HIS A 71 -3.41 10.06 -2.50
N HIS A 72 -2.74 8.95 -2.81
CA HIS A 72 -2.67 7.77 -1.95
C HIS A 72 -1.36 7.62 -1.19
N VAL A 73 -0.23 8.08 -1.75
CA VAL A 73 1.09 7.97 -1.10
C VAL A 73 1.13 8.74 0.22
N LYS A 74 0.69 10.00 0.25
CA LYS A 74 0.74 10.82 1.48
C LYS A 74 -0.13 10.24 2.60
N PRO A 75 -1.40 9.85 2.35
CA PRO A 75 -2.20 9.14 3.35
C PRO A 75 -1.59 7.81 3.80
N ALA A 76 -1.03 7.01 2.88
CA ALA A 76 -0.40 5.73 3.23
C ALA A 76 0.73 5.91 4.26
N ILE A 77 1.62 6.89 4.06
CA ILE A 77 2.71 7.21 5.00
C ILE A 77 2.13 7.58 6.37
N LYS A 78 1.10 8.43 6.39
CA LYS A 78 0.47 8.87 7.64
C LYS A 78 -0.21 7.72 8.40
N GLU A 79 -0.88 6.80 7.69
CA GLU A 79 -1.48 5.63 8.33
C GLU A 79 -0.42 4.61 8.76
N TRP A 80 0.66 4.46 8.00
CA TRP A 80 1.81 3.65 8.39
C TRP A 80 2.39 4.12 9.73
N ASP A 81 2.70 5.42 9.85
CA ASP A 81 3.23 6.00 11.09
C ASP A 81 2.29 5.71 12.28
N ARG A 82 0.97 5.90 12.09
CA ARG A 82 -0.03 5.61 13.13
C ARG A 82 -0.11 4.15 13.52
N VAL A 83 0.05 3.23 12.56
CA VAL A 83 0.03 1.80 12.83
C VAL A 83 1.27 1.43 13.64
N VAL A 84 2.44 1.91 13.24
CA VAL A 84 3.72 1.66 13.93
C VAL A 84 3.70 2.25 15.34
N ASP A 85 3.24 3.50 15.52
CA ASP A 85 3.16 4.17 16.84
C ASP A 85 2.28 3.43 17.85
N ARG A 86 1.34 2.60 17.39
CA ARG A 86 0.42 1.82 18.25
C ARG A 86 0.91 0.43 18.54
N MET A 87 2.00 -0.01 17.92
CA MET A 87 2.57 -1.30 18.21
C MET A 87 3.21 -1.25 19.61
N PRO A 88 2.92 -2.24 20.48
CA PRO A 88 3.61 -2.33 21.76
C PRO A 88 5.12 -2.39 21.55
N GLU A 89 5.84 -1.59 22.33
CA GLU A 89 7.28 -1.78 22.52
C GLU A 89 7.48 -3.04 23.39
N ASP A 90 8.42 -3.91 23.01
CA ASP A 90 8.72 -5.19 23.68
C ASP A 90 8.97 -5.06 25.19
#